data_AF-A0AAV0RQ53-F1
#
_entry.id   AF-A0AAV0RQ53-F1
#
_cell.length_a   1.000
_cell.length_b   1.000
_cell.length_c   1.000
_cell.angle_alpha   90.00
_cell.angle_beta   90.00
_cell.angle_gamma   90.00
#
_symmetry.space_group_name_H-M   'P 1'
#
loop_
_entity.id
_entity.type
_entity.pdbx_description
1 polymer ?
#
loop_
_entity_poly.entity_id
_entity_poly.type
_entity_poly.pdbx_seq_one_letter_code
_entity_poly.pdbx_strand_id
1 'polypeptide(L)'
;MASSIYYLSPTLPIPPPKFSLSLPLPPSQVRPPNSVFVPTSASFLCSSGSKLRKKNGYRNDGALFTLSCSTSASPFFGRVGSQQREGNSSLLYFGANYPNAEAAKTDSSQVLSAMLPFVVAATAVAALAQPSTFTWVSKEMYAPALGGIMLSIGIRLSIDDFALAMKRPLPLSVGFIAQYVLKPVLGVFIAKALGMSQMFYAGFVLTSCVAGAQLSSYASFLSKGDVALSILLTSSSTIASVLVTPLLTGLLIGSVVPVDAVAMSKSILQVVLVPVSLGLVLNTYAKPVVNLIQPVMPFVAMVCTSLCIGSPLAINRTQILSPEGLGLVLPVLTFHAVAFTVGYWVSRIPAFGQSEEVSRTISLCTGMQSSTLAGLLASQFLGSSQAVPPACSVVAMAIMGLCLASFWGSGCRIRNLLSSFIPQFSSIVEA
;
A
#
# COMPACT_ATOMS: atom_id res chain seq x y z
N MET A 1 35.51 -65.98 -10.66
CA MET A 1 34.67 -66.76 -11.59
C MET A 1 33.91 -65.81 -12.50
N ALA A 2 33.76 -66.19 -13.76
CA ALA A 2 32.84 -65.65 -14.78
C ALA A 2 31.38 -65.54 -14.27
N SER A 3 30.42 -64.78 -14.83
CA SER A 3 30.31 -63.77 -15.92
C SER A 3 29.06 -62.90 -15.57
N SER A 4 28.57 -61.87 -16.28
CA SER A 4 28.66 -61.41 -17.67
C SER A 4 28.52 -59.88 -17.77
N ILE A 5 29.03 -59.31 -18.87
CA ILE A 5 28.87 -57.90 -19.25
C ILE A 5 27.64 -57.77 -20.16
N TYR A 6 26.82 -56.74 -19.95
CA TYR A 6 25.89 -56.25 -20.98
C TYR A 6 26.09 -54.75 -21.21
N TYR A 7 26.49 -54.39 -22.42
CA TYR A 7 26.52 -53.04 -22.94
C TYR A 7 25.09 -52.54 -23.22
N LEU A 8 24.81 -51.28 -22.92
CA LEU A 8 23.63 -50.56 -23.42
C LEU A 8 24.09 -49.23 -24.04
N SER A 9 23.74 -49.05 -25.31
CA SER A 9 24.19 -47.95 -26.18
C SER A 9 23.58 -46.59 -25.82
N PRO A 10 24.24 -45.48 -26.17
CA PRO A 10 23.68 -44.14 -25.98
C PRO A 10 22.51 -43.88 -26.94
N THR A 11 21.40 -43.36 -26.42
CA THR A 11 20.23 -42.96 -27.21
C THR A 11 20.41 -41.54 -27.78
N LEU A 12 20.16 -41.38 -29.08
CA LEU A 12 20.18 -40.09 -29.77
C LEU A 12 18.98 -39.20 -29.40
N PRO A 13 19.08 -37.87 -29.56
CA PRO A 13 17.99 -36.94 -29.30
C PRO A 13 16.87 -37.02 -30.36
N ILE A 14 15.63 -36.90 -29.89
CA ILE A 14 14.41 -36.93 -30.71
C ILE A 14 14.11 -35.51 -31.23
N PRO A 15 13.95 -35.28 -32.55
CA PRO A 15 13.54 -33.98 -33.09
C PRO A 15 12.01 -33.75 -32.97
N PRO A 16 11.54 -32.48 -32.85
CA PRO A 16 10.12 -32.18 -32.74
C PRO A 16 9.38 -32.37 -34.08
N PRO A 17 8.08 -32.74 -34.05
CA PRO A 17 7.30 -33.00 -35.26
C PRO A 17 6.97 -31.71 -36.03
N LYS A 18 7.13 -31.75 -37.35
CA LYS A 18 6.60 -30.74 -38.27
C LYS A 18 5.15 -31.08 -38.59
N PHE A 19 4.22 -30.14 -38.39
CA PHE A 19 2.90 -30.19 -39.01
C PHE A 19 2.69 -28.96 -39.88
N SER A 20 2.65 -29.21 -41.19
CA SER A 20 2.29 -28.23 -42.22
C SER A 20 0.85 -28.45 -42.64
N LEU A 21 0.02 -27.42 -42.55
CA LEU A 21 -1.33 -27.44 -43.12
C LEU A 21 -1.63 -26.10 -43.80
N SER A 22 -2.18 -26.20 -45.01
CA SER A 22 -2.23 -25.14 -46.01
C SER A 22 -3.52 -24.32 -45.97
N LEU A 23 -3.36 -23.04 -46.33
CA LEU A 23 -4.35 -22.00 -46.67
C LEU A 23 -5.68 -22.48 -47.34
N PRO A 24 -6.76 -21.69 -47.18
CA PRO A 24 -7.06 -20.70 -48.23
C PRO A 24 -7.41 -19.28 -47.75
N LEU A 25 -6.99 -18.29 -48.55
CA LEU A 25 -7.44 -16.88 -48.50
C LEU A 25 -8.74 -16.69 -49.31
N PRO A 26 -9.65 -15.81 -48.86
CA PRO A 26 -10.65 -15.14 -49.70
C PRO A 26 -10.26 -13.66 -49.99
N PRO A 27 -10.88 -12.97 -50.97
CA PRO A 27 -10.10 -12.28 -51.98
C PRO A 27 -10.19 -10.74 -52.00
N SER A 28 -9.23 -10.13 -52.68
CA SER A 28 -9.32 -8.75 -53.17
C SER A 28 -10.08 -8.67 -54.50
N GLN A 29 -11.02 -7.75 -54.66
CA GLN A 29 -11.04 -6.68 -55.69
C GLN A 29 -12.42 -6.02 -55.89
N VAL A 30 -12.38 -4.89 -56.63
CA VAL A 30 -13.44 -4.20 -57.38
C VAL A 30 -14.15 -3.00 -56.70
N ARG A 31 -14.00 -1.84 -57.36
CA ARG A 31 -14.72 -0.56 -57.21
C ARG A 31 -15.41 -0.29 -58.56
N PRO A 32 -16.65 0.23 -58.65
CA PRO A 32 -16.89 1.62 -59.15
C PRO A 32 -18.25 2.20 -58.66
N PRO A 33 -18.84 3.29 -59.23
CA PRO A 33 -18.32 4.52 -59.86
C PRO A 33 -18.84 5.83 -59.17
N ASN A 34 -18.58 6.97 -59.82
CA ASN A 34 -18.88 8.36 -59.41
C ASN A 34 -20.37 8.80 -59.40
N SER A 35 -20.70 9.74 -58.51
CA SER A 35 -21.44 11.00 -58.81
C SER A 35 -21.22 11.99 -57.64
N VAL A 36 -20.51 13.11 -57.83
CA VAL A 36 -21.02 14.43 -58.23
C VAL A 36 -22.23 14.91 -57.40
N PHE A 37 -22.00 15.82 -56.45
CA PHE A 37 -22.67 17.13 -56.40
C PHE A 37 -22.01 18.09 -55.39
N VAL A 38 -21.73 19.31 -55.85
CA VAL A 38 -21.41 20.55 -55.12
C VAL A 38 -22.57 21.50 -55.52
N PRO A 39 -23.28 22.24 -54.63
CA PRO A 39 -22.74 23.36 -53.83
C PRO A 39 -23.40 23.46 -52.41
N THR A 40 -23.35 24.53 -51.60
CA THR A 40 -22.85 25.93 -51.76
C THR A 40 -22.35 26.52 -50.42
N SER A 41 -21.57 27.59 -50.52
CA SER A 41 -21.40 28.72 -49.59
C SER A 41 -22.60 29.11 -48.71
N ALA A 42 -22.35 29.45 -47.44
CA ALA A 42 -22.90 30.67 -46.80
C ALA A 42 -22.18 30.98 -45.46
N SER A 43 -21.32 32.00 -45.49
CA SER A 43 -20.85 32.70 -44.30
C SER A 43 -21.94 33.62 -43.75
N PHE A 44 -22.20 33.61 -42.43
CA PHE A 44 -22.86 34.74 -41.76
C PHE A 44 -22.23 35.04 -40.40
N LEU A 45 -21.56 36.20 -40.35
CA LEU A 45 -21.47 37.02 -39.14
C LEU A 45 -22.87 37.54 -38.81
N CYS A 46 -23.23 37.61 -37.52
CA CYS A 46 -23.68 38.88 -36.96
C CYS A 46 -23.62 38.92 -35.43
N SER A 47 -23.72 40.13 -34.90
CA SER A 47 -23.48 40.49 -33.50
C SER A 47 -24.75 41.04 -32.83
N SER A 48 -24.69 41.12 -31.50
CA SER A 48 -25.47 42.02 -30.63
C SER A 48 -26.91 41.64 -30.29
N GLY A 49 -27.27 41.88 -29.03
CA GLY A 49 -28.54 41.46 -28.43
C GLY A 49 -28.66 41.81 -26.94
N SER A 50 -28.39 43.07 -26.59
CA SER A 50 -28.47 43.57 -25.21
C SER A 50 -29.88 43.47 -24.60
N LYS A 51 -29.99 43.18 -23.29
CA LYS A 51 -31.15 43.60 -22.48
C LYS A 51 -30.75 43.96 -21.04
N LEU A 52 -30.84 45.24 -20.71
CA LEU A 52 -30.79 45.73 -19.33
C LEU A 52 -32.04 45.28 -18.56
N ARG A 53 -31.91 45.14 -17.23
CA ARG A 53 -33.00 45.47 -16.31
C ARG A 53 -32.49 46.42 -15.22
N LYS A 54 -33.16 47.56 -15.09
CA LYS A 54 -32.77 48.71 -14.28
C LYS A 54 -33.64 48.77 -13.02
N LYS A 55 -33.06 49.10 -11.86
CA LYS A 55 -33.74 49.91 -10.84
C LYS A 55 -32.74 50.61 -9.92
N ASN A 56 -33.02 51.88 -9.63
CA ASN A 56 -32.27 52.79 -8.75
C ASN A 56 -32.24 52.24 -7.30
N GLY A 57 -31.31 52.59 -6.40
CA GLY A 57 -30.24 53.58 -6.44
C GLY A 57 -30.50 54.77 -5.51
N TYR A 58 -29.56 55.10 -4.61
CA TYR A 58 -29.32 56.44 -4.06
C TYR A 58 -27.91 56.54 -3.43
N ARG A 59 -27.36 57.77 -3.40
CA ARG A 59 -26.05 58.18 -2.87
C ARG A 59 -26.10 58.34 -1.32
N ASN A 60 -25.06 58.67 -0.54
CA ASN A 60 -23.79 59.37 -0.82
C ASN A 60 -22.78 59.20 0.36
N ASP A 61 -21.49 59.46 0.09
CA ASP A 61 -20.40 60.00 0.95
C ASP A 61 -20.14 59.58 2.42
N GLY A 62 -18.84 59.49 2.78
CA GLY A 62 -18.38 59.53 4.18
C GLY A 62 -17.03 58.86 4.44
N ALA A 63 -15.91 59.56 4.24
CA ALA A 63 -14.58 59.10 4.65
C ALA A 63 -14.19 59.67 6.03
N LEU A 64 -13.50 58.88 6.86
CA LEU A 64 -12.64 59.42 7.94
C LEU A 64 -11.65 58.38 8.51
N PHE A 65 -10.42 58.84 8.77
CA PHE A 65 -9.33 58.15 9.48
C PHE A 65 -9.51 58.22 11.01
N THR A 66 -9.01 57.25 11.77
CA THR A 66 -8.37 57.47 13.09
C THR A 66 -7.31 56.40 13.41
N LEU A 67 -6.17 56.83 13.95
CA LEU A 67 -5.18 56.00 14.65
C LEU A 67 -5.52 55.93 16.15
N SER A 68 -5.00 54.94 16.89
CA SER A 68 -4.27 55.15 18.18
C SER A 68 -3.69 53.86 18.78
N CYS A 69 -2.83 54.01 19.81
CA CYS A 69 -1.83 53.02 20.23
C CYS A 69 -2.07 52.33 21.59
N SER A 70 -1.22 51.33 21.83
CA SER A 70 -0.92 50.49 23.01
C SER A 70 -1.01 51.10 24.42
N THR A 71 -1.32 50.29 25.47
CA THR A 71 -0.32 49.78 26.46
C THR A 71 -0.87 48.90 27.62
N SER A 72 -0.07 47.89 28.01
CA SER A 72 0.23 47.33 29.36
C SER A 72 -0.80 46.78 30.39
N ALA A 73 -0.47 45.57 30.90
CA ALA A 73 -0.33 45.16 32.32
C ALA A 73 -1.46 44.44 33.14
N SER A 74 -1.33 43.10 33.19
CA SER A 74 -1.31 42.30 34.46
C SER A 74 -2.68 41.99 35.15
N PRO A 75 -2.76 41.05 36.14
CA PRO A 75 -3.64 39.88 35.97
C PRO A 75 -4.74 39.73 37.03
N PHE A 76 -5.84 39.04 36.68
CA PHE A 76 -6.83 38.57 37.65
C PHE A 76 -7.40 37.19 37.31
N PHE A 77 -7.62 36.37 38.34
CA PHE A 77 -8.14 35.01 38.25
C PHE A 77 -9.66 35.05 38.02
N GLY A 78 -10.17 34.35 36.99
CA GLY A 78 -11.59 34.38 36.64
C GLY A 78 -12.06 33.07 36.00
N ARG A 79 -13.20 32.55 36.47
CA ARG A 79 -13.76 31.23 36.11
C ARG A 79 -14.09 31.08 34.61
N VAL A 80 -14.03 29.82 34.17
CA VAL A 80 -14.46 29.34 32.85
C VAL A 80 -15.86 29.82 32.47
N GLY A 81 -15.96 30.51 31.34
CA GLY A 81 -17.20 30.76 30.61
C GLY A 81 -17.04 30.34 29.16
N SER A 82 -17.77 29.30 28.73
CA SER A 82 -17.74 28.84 27.35
C SER A 82 -18.55 29.79 26.46
N GLN A 83 -17.89 30.71 25.76
CA GLN A 83 -18.53 31.45 24.67
C GLN A 83 -18.31 30.74 23.33
N GLN A 84 -19.43 30.28 22.77
CA GLN A 84 -19.54 29.77 21.41
C GLN A 84 -19.33 30.92 20.42
N ARG A 85 -18.08 31.09 19.97
CA ARG A 85 -17.73 32.11 18.98
C ARG A 85 -18.14 31.64 17.58
N GLU A 86 -19.23 32.20 17.06
CA GLU A 86 -19.55 32.13 15.63
C GLU A 86 -18.48 32.87 14.82
N GLY A 87 -17.44 32.15 14.44
CA GLY A 87 -16.44 32.62 13.49
C GLY A 87 -17.00 32.53 12.08
N ASN A 88 -17.44 33.66 11.52
CA ASN A 88 -17.79 33.78 10.10
C ASN A 88 -16.52 33.56 9.25
N SER A 89 -16.24 32.29 8.92
CA SER A 89 -15.05 31.90 8.18
C SER A 89 -15.20 32.27 6.71
N SER A 90 -14.51 33.34 6.31
CA SER A 90 -14.25 33.67 4.91
C SER A 90 -13.73 32.43 4.16
N LEU A 91 -14.57 31.87 3.28
CA LEU A 91 -14.22 30.78 2.38
C LEU A 91 -13.30 31.30 1.27
N LEU A 92 -12.03 31.52 1.59
CA LEU A 92 -10.97 31.59 0.58
C LEU A 92 -10.68 30.19 0.06
N TYR A 93 -11.62 29.69 -0.74
CA TYR A 93 -11.51 28.47 -1.52
C TYR A 93 -10.52 28.72 -2.67
N PHE A 94 -9.23 28.74 -2.37
CA PHE A 94 -8.19 28.91 -3.37
C PHE A 94 -8.12 27.65 -4.24
N GLY A 95 -8.72 27.73 -5.42
CA GLY A 95 -8.80 26.63 -6.37
C GLY A 95 -7.41 26.21 -6.84
N ALA A 96 -6.95 25.04 -6.38
CA ALA A 96 -5.94 24.29 -7.09
C ALA A 96 -6.58 23.78 -8.39
N ASN A 97 -6.25 24.41 -9.52
CA ASN A 97 -6.62 23.92 -10.85
C ASN A 97 -5.88 22.59 -11.10
N TYR A 98 -6.51 21.48 -10.74
CA TYR A 98 -6.22 20.20 -11.37
C TYR A 98 -6.60 20.31 -12.85
N PRO A 99 -5.67 20.08 -13.81
CA PRO A 99 -6.07 19.93 -15.20
C PRO A 99 -6.95 18.68 -15.30
N ASN A 100 -8.18 18.86 -15.80
CA ASN A 100 -9.18 17.81 -15.94
C ASN A 100 -8.65 16.60 -16.73
N ALA A 101 -8.30 15.53 -16.01
CA ALA A 101 -7.85 14.27 -16.60
C ALA A 101 -8.33 13.03 -15.81
N GLU A 102 -9.39 13.15 -14.99
CA GLU A 102 -9.84 12.05 -14.13
C GLU A 102 -11.37 11.91 -13.97
N ALA A 103 -12.13 12.30 -15.00
CA ALA A 103 -13.53 11.93 -15.15
C ALA A 103 -13.66 10.75 -16.13
N ALA A 104 -14.26 9.63 -15.67
CA ALA A 104 -14.69 8.44 -16.43
C ALA A 104 -13.72 7.25 -16.65
N LYS A 105 -12.68 7.03 -15.82
CA LYS A 105 -11.89 5.76 -15.84
C LYS A 105 -11.53 5.16 -14.46
N THR A 106 -12.33 5.47 -13.44
CA THR A 106 -11.95 5.25 -12.03
C THR A 106 -12.31 3.87 -11.45
N ASP A 107 -13.32 3.18 -11.98
CA ASP A 107 -13.89 1.99 -11.32
C ASP A 107 -12.99 0.74 -11.36
N SER A 108 -12.51 0.32 -12.54
CA SER A 108 -11.94 -1.04 -12.70
C SER A 108 -10.70 -1.31 -11.83
N SER A 109 -9.80 -0.32 -11.68
CA SER A 109 -8.58 -0.51 -10.87
C SER A 109 -8.84 -0.42 -9.36
N GLN A 110 -9.87 0.31 -8.94
CA GLN A 110 -10.30 0.37 -7.54
C GLN A 110 -11.04 -0.91 -7.13
N VAL A 111 -11.96 -1.40 -7.98
CA VAL A 111 -12.64 -2.69 -7.78
C VAL A 111 -11.63 -3.84 -7.69
N LEU A 112 -10.60 -3.88 -8.55
CA LEU A 112 -9.58 -4.93 -8.46
C LEU A 112 -8.69 -4.80 -7.20
N SER A 113 -8.40 -3.57 -6.76
CA SER A 113 -7.71 -3.34 -5.48
C SER A 113 -8.55 -3.81 -4.28
N ALA A 114 -9.89 -3.68 -4.37
CA ALA A 114 -10.84 -4.22 -3.40
C ALA A 114 -10.93 -5.75 -3.41
N MET A 115 -10.53 -6.43 -4.49
CA MET A 115 -10.51 -7.89 -4.59
C MET A 115 -9.25 -8.53 -3.97
N LEU A 116 -8.12 -7.82 -3.95
CA LEU A 116 -6.84 -8.32 -3.39
C LEU A 116 -6.96 -8.98 -2.00
N PRO A 117 -7.76 -8.49 -1.04
CA PRO A 117 -7.91 -9.11 0.27
C PRO A 117 -8.59 -10.48 0.22
N PHE A 118 -9.62 -10.59 -0.62
CA PHE A 118 -10.32 -11.84 -0.88
C PHE A 118 -9.40 -12.84 -1.60
N VAL A 119 -8.55 -12.36 -2.53
CA VAL A 119 -7.50 -13.17 -3.14
C VAL A 119 -6.52 -13.68 -2.09
N VAL A 120 -5.98 -12.83 -1.21
CA VAL A 120 -5.07 -13.25 -0.13
C VAL A 120 -5.70 -14.33 0.77
N ALA A 121 -6.95 -14.13 1.19
CA ALA A 121 -7.67 -15.10 2.01
C ALA A 121 -7.95 -16.42 1.27
N ALA A 122 -8.44 -16.35 0.02
CA ALA A 122 -8.72 -17.53 -0.80
C ALA A 122 -7.45 -18.32 -1.14
N THR A 123 -6.35 -17.63 -1.48
CA THR A 123 -5.02 -18.23 -1.65
C THR A 123 -4.56 -18.97 -0.40
N ALA A 124 -4.71 -18.35 0.78
CA ALA A 124 -4.30 -18.97 2.03
C ALA A 124 -5.13 -20.22 2.37
N VAL A 125 -6.45 -20.15 2.21
CA VAL A 125 -7.35 -21.31 2.37
C VAL A 125 -7.02 -22.40 1.37
N ALA A 126 -6.84 -22.07 0.09
CA ALA A 126 -6.51 -23.06 -0.95
C ALA A 126 -5.14 -23.73 -0.69
N ALA A 127 -4.11 -22.97 -0.34
CA ALA A 127 -2.78 -23.51 -0.03
C ALA A 127 -2.75 -24.42 1.21
N LEU A 128 -3.57 -24.13 2.23
CA LEU A 128 -3.66 -24.93 3.45
C LEU A 128 -4.67 -26.09 3.34
N ALA A 129 -5.70 -25.99 2.50
CA ALA A 129 -6.63 -27.08 2.24
C ALA A 129 -6.06 -28.10 1.24
N GLN A 130 -5.46 -27.62 0.15
CA GLN A 130 -4.96 -28.44 -0.96
C GLN A 130 -3.58 -27.94 -1.43
N PRO A 131 -2.47 -28.37 -0.78
CA PRO A 131 -1.12 -27.89 -1.08
C PRO A 131 -0.68 -28.04 -2.54
N SER A 132 -1.17 -29.08 -3.23
CA SER A 132 -0.86 -29.36 -4.64
C SER A 132 -1.19 -28.20 -5.58
N THR A 133 -2.10 -27.29 -5.21
CA THR A 133 -2.41 -26.07 -5.96
C THR A 133 -1.24 -25.08 -6.03
N PHE A 134 -0.28 -25.15 -5.09
CA PHE A 134 0.85 -24.19 -5.02
C PHE A 134 2.24 -24.83 -4.83
N THR A 135 2.37 -26.12 -4.52
CA THR A 135 3.70 -26.77 -4.37
C THR A 135 4.50 -26.86 -5.67
N TRP A 136 3.86 -26.72 -6.84
CA TRP A 136 4.54 -26.64 -8.14
C TRP A 136 5.30 -25.31 -8.33
N VAL A 137 4.99 -24.28 -7.53
CA VAL A 137 5.65 -22.97 -7.59
C VAL A 137 7.01 -23.09 -6.92
N SER A 138 8.06 -23.25 -7.72
CA SER A 138 9.44 -23.34 -7.25
C SER A 138 9.90 -22.06 -6.55
N LYS A 139 10.94 -22.17 -5.71
CA LYS A 139 11.56 -21.02 -5.03
C LYS A 139 12.09 -19.97 -6.03
N GLU A 140 12.51 -20.41 -7.21
CA GLU A 140 13.00 -19.56 -8.30
C GLU A 140 11.93 -18.60 -8.81
N MET A 141 10.65 -18.97 -8.76
CA MET A 141 9.53 -18.14 -9.20
C MET A 141 9.17 -17.00 -8.22
N TYR A 142 9.67 -17.02 -6.98
CA TYR A 142 9.32 -15.98 -5.99
C TYR A 142 9.93 -14.63 -6.34
N ALA A 143 11.19 -14.60 -6.77
CA ALA A 143 11.86 -13.36 -7.15
C ALA A 143 11.21 -12.69 -8.39
N PRO A 144 10.92 -13.41 -9.49
CA PRO A 144 10.11 -12.91 -10.59
C PRO A 144 8.69 -12.48 -10.17
N ALA A 145 8.00 -13.26 -9.34
CA ALA A 145 6.65 -12.91 -8.89
C ALA A 145 6.65 -11.63 -8.03
N LEU A 146 7.55 -11.51 -7.04
CA LEU A 146 7.70 -10.29 -6.27
C LEU A 146 8.14 -9.12 -7.16
N GLY A 147 9.04 -9.34 -8.11
CA GLY A 147 9.42 -8.35 -9.12
C GLY A 147 8.22 -7.86 -9.96
N GLY A 148 7.29 -8.75 -10.32
CA GLY A 148 6.04 -8.41 -11.02
C GLY A 148 5.09 -7.56 -10.17
N ILE A 149 4.97 -7.86 -8.87
CA ILE A 149 4.26 -7.01 -7.91
C ILE A 149 4.92 -5.62 -7.87
N MET A 150 6.25 -5.59 -7.71
CA MET A 150 7.07 -4.38 -7.57
C MET A 150 7.04 -3.48 -8.83
N LEU A 151 7.01 -4.09 -10.01
CA LEU A 151 6.80 -3.39 -11.29
C LEU A 151 5.39 -2.78 -11.39
N SER A 152 4.36 -3.50 -10.92
CA SER A 152 2.96 -3.01 -10.88
C SER A 152 2.79 -1.79 -9.98
N ILE A 153 3.61 -1.67 -8.92
CA ILE A 153 3.71 -0.43 -8.13
C ILE A 153 4.40 0.66 -8.95
N GLY A 154 5.58 0.36 -9.50
CA GLY A 154 6.44 1.33 -10.15
C GLY A 154 5.73 2.11 -11.26
N ILE A 155 4.96 1.42 -12.11
CA ILE A 155 4.21 2.06 -13.20
C ILE A 155 3.08 3.00 -12.73
N ARG A 156 2.71 2.96 -11.44
CA ARG A 156 1.72 3.85 -10.82
C ARG A 156 2.36 4.99 -10.03
N LEU A 157 3.68 4.98 -9.82
CA LEU A 157 4.42 6.05 -9.16
C LEU A 157 4.78 7.16 -10.15
N SER A 158 4.80 8.40 -9.69
CA SER A 158 5.24 9.58 -10.43
C SER A 158 6.43 10.26 -9.75
N ILE A 159 7.17 11.09 -10.50
CA ILE A 159 8.22 11.95 -9.92
C ILE A 159 7.58 13.02 -9.00
N ASP A 160 6.36 13.46 -9.30
CA ASP A 160 5.61 14.43 -8.52
C ASP A 160 5.25 13.91 -7.11
N ASP A 161 5.04 12.59 -6.96
CA ASP A 161 4.93 11.95 -5.65
C ASP A 161 6.22 12.20 -4.84
N PHE A 162 7.39 11.86 -5.38
CA PHE A 162 8.66 12.10 -4.68
C PHE A 162 8.91 13.59 -4.38
N ALA A 163 8.48 14.50 -5.25
CA ALA A 163 8.51 15.94 -4.99
C ALA A 163 7.55 16.36 -3.86
N LEU A 164 6.40 15.70 -3.71
CA LEU A 164 5.45 15.89 -2.62
C LEU A 164 5.96 15.32 -1.29
N ALA A 165 6.74 14.24 -1.30
CA ALA A 165 7.41 13.70 -0.10
C ALA A 165 8.25 14.78 0.59
N MET A 166 9.06 15.50 -0.19
CA MET A 166 9.94 16.57 0.31
C MET A 166 9.17 17.78 0.86
N LYS A 167 7.91 17.98 0.46
CA LYS A 167 7.03 19.07 0.95
C LYS A 167 6.34 18.74 2.27
N ARG A 168 6.35 17.48 2.72
CA ARG A 168 5.66 17.02 3.95
C ARG A 168 6.59 16.24 4.90
N PRO A 169 7.71 16.84 5.35
CA PRO A 169 8.76 16.12 6.07
C PRO A 169 8.32 15.58 7.43
N LEU A 170 7.50 16.31 8.20
CA LEU A 170 7.09 15.91 9.55
C LEU A 170 6.20 14.64 9.56
N PRO A 171 5.07 14.57 8.82
CA PRO A 171 4.28 13.33 8.72
C PRO A 171 5.10 12.13 8.23
N LEU A 172 5.97 12.37 7.23
CA LEU A 172 6.81 11.35 6.64
C LEU A 172 7.83 10.80 7.65
N SER A 173 8.52 11.68 8.39
CA SER A 173 9.50 11.29 9.42
C SER A 173 8.87 10.49 10.56
N VAL A 174 7.67 10.88 11.01
CA VAL A 174 6.92 10.10 12.02
C VAL A 174 6.58 8.70 11.49
N GLY A 175 6.16 8.60 10.21
CA GLY A 175 5.94 7.32 9.55
C GLY A 175 7.19 6.45 9.44
N PHE A 176 8.35 7.03 9.13
CA PHE A 176 9.65 6.33 9.09
C PHE A 176 10.06 5.79 10.46
N ILE A 177 9.93 6.61 11.51
CA ILE A 177 10.19 6.18 12.90
C ILE A 177 9.24 5.04 13.29
N ALA A 178 7.96 5.14 12.91
CA ALA A 178 6.99 4.09 13.16
C ALA A 178 7.35 2.76 12.46
N GLN A 179 7.81 2.81 11.19
CA GLN A 179 8.14 1.61 10.42
C GLN A 179 9.50 0.98 10.76
N TYR A 180 10.53 1.76 11.08
CA TYR A 180 11.91 1.27 11.20
C TYR A 180 12.52 1.39 12.60
N VAL A 181 11.83 1.99 13.56
CA VAL A 181 12.23 1.99 14.98
C VAL A 181 11.18 1.29 15.82
N LEU A 182 9.96 1.83 15.83
CA LEU A 182 8.87 1.31 16.66
C LEU A 182 8.50 -0.13 16.28
N LYS A 183 8.22 -0.39 15.00
CA LYS A 183 7.75 -1.69 14.54
C LYS A 183 8.77 -2.83 14.77
N PRO A 184 10.09 -2.70 14.48
CA PRO A 184 11.08 -3.71 14.86
C PRO A 184 11.17 -3.95 16.38
N VAL A 185 11.12 -2.88 17.19
CA VAL A 185 11.12 -2.98 18.66
C VAL A 185 9.89 -3.73 19.17
N LEU A 186 8.70 -3.44 18.63
CA LEU A 186 7.48 -4.17 18.93
C LEU A 186 7.59 -5.65 18.54
N GLY A 187 8.18 -5.97 17.39
CA GLY A 187 8.42 -7.36 16.96
C GLY A 187 9.27 -8.13 17.96
N VAL A 188 10.43 -7.59 18.35
CA VAL A 188 11.32 -8.21 19.35
C VAL A 188 10.65 -8.33 20.72
N PHE A 189 9.93 -7.30 21.16
CA PHE A 189 9.24 -7.31 22.45
C PHE A 189 8.13 -8.36 22.50
N ILE A 190 7.26 -8.41 21.48
CA ILE A 190 6.11 -9.33 21.43
C ILE A 190 6.58 -10.78 21.28
N ALA A 191 7.62 -11.03 20.47
CA ALA A 191 8.19 -12.37 20.34
C ALA A 191 8.76 -12.90 21.67
N LYS A 192 9.41 -12.04 22.46
CA LYS A 192 9.92 -12.41 23.79
C LYS A 192 8.81 -12.55 24.83
N ALA A 193 7.89 -11.58 24.89
CA ALA A 193 6.81 -11.53 25.89
C ALA A 193 5.82 -12.70 25.77
N LEU A 194 5.59 -13.21 24.55
CA LEU A 194 4.70 -14.35 24.29
C LEU A 194 5.44 -15.68 24.13
N GLY A 195 6.73 -15.75 24.49
CA GLY A 195 7.50 -17.00 24.49
C GLY A 195 7.62 -17.67 23.12
N MET A 196 7.79 -16.88 22.05
CA MET A 196 7.84 -17.40 20.68
C MET A 196 8.95 -18.44 20.49
N SER A 197 8.62 -19.56 19.85
CA SER A 197 9.59 -20.60 19.49
C SER A 197 10.75 -20.03 18.65
N GLN A 198 11.97 -20.45 18.99
CA GLN A 198 13.20 -20.05 18.28
C GLN A 198 13.16 -20.40 16.79
N MET A 199 12.40 -21.43 16.40
CA MET A 199 12.14 -21.81 15.00
C MET A 199 11.55 -20.65 14.18
N PHE A 200 10.71 -19.82 14.81
CA PHE A 200 9.97 -18.74 14.15
C PHE A 200 10.49 -17.34 14.49
N TYR A 201 11.20 -17.18 15.62
CA TYR A 201 11.70 -15.89 16.11
C TYR A 201 12.39 -15.05 15.03
N ALA A 202 13.37 -15.63 14.31
CA ALA A 202 14.13 -14.92 13.29
C ALA A 202 13.25 -14.44 12.12
N GLY A 203 12.33 -15.29 11.64
CA GLY A 203 11.38 -14.96 10.57
C GLY A 203 10.39 -13.87 10.98
N PHE A 204 9.91 -13.91 12.22
CA PHE A 204 8.98 -12.93 12.77
C PHE A 204 9.62 -11.55 12.97
N VAL A 205 10.85 -11.50 13.50
CA VAL A 205 11.57 -10.24 13.67
C VAL A 205 11.96 -9.64 12.31
N LEU A 206 12.41 -10.44 11.33
CA LEU A 206 12.57 -9.98 9.94
C LEU A 206 11.26 -9.41 9.37
N THR A 207 10.13 -10.07 9.65
CA THR A 207 8.79 -9.60 9.25
C THR A 207 8.48 -8.21 9.83
N SER A 208 8.97 -7.90 11.03
CA SER A 208 8.88 -6.55 11.62
C SER A 208 9.92 -5.52 11.13
N CYS A 209 10.90 -5.92 10.30
CA CYS A 209 11.96 -5.05 9.78
C CYS A 209 11.74 -4.55 8.34
N VAL A 210 10.88 -5.20 7.55
CA VAL A 210 10.61 -4.81 6.15
C VAL A 210 9.80 -3.51 6.03
N ALA A 211 9.80 -2.90 4.83
CA ALA A 211 8.99 -1.73 4.49
C ALA A 211 7.46 -1.97 4.62
N GLY A 212 6.67 -0.89 4.53
CA GLY A 212 5.21 -0.93 4.47
C GLY A 212 4.65 -1.74 3.29
N ALA A 213 3.38 -2.19 3.42
CA ALA A 213 2.67 -2.88 2.34
C ALA A 213 1.94 -1.90 1.41
N GLN A 214 1.87 -2.22 0.12
CA GLN A 214 0.99 -1.52 -0.83
C GLN A 214 -0.47 -1.47 -0.39
N LEU A 215 -0.96 -2.54 0.25
CA LEU A 215 -2.36 -2.64 0.68
C LEU A 215 -2.73 -1.52 1.68
N SER A 216 -1.74 -0.88 2.31
CA SER A 216 -1.95 0.29 3.18
C SER A 216 -2.49 1.52 2.43
N SER A 217 -2.24 1.68 1.12
CA SER A 217 -2.77 2.83 0.36
C SER A 217 -4.24 2.66 0.02
N TYR A 218 -4.67 1.45 -0.35
CA TYR A 218 -6.08 1.10 -0.50
C TYR A 218 -6.82 1.16 0.84
N ALA A 219 -6.21 0.66 1.92
CA ALA A 219 -6.75 0.79 3.27
C ALA A 219 -6.85 2.27 3.69
N SER A 220 -5.87 3.11 3.35
CA SER A 220 -5.91 4.54 3.64
C SER A 220 -7.08 5.22 2.92
N PHE A 221 -7.28 4.91 1.64
CA PHE A 221 -8.45 5.37 0.86
C PHE A 221 -9.78 4.94 1.52
N LEU A 222 -9.93 3.65 1.82
CA LEU A 222 -11.12 3.11 2.49
C LEU A 222 -11.38 3.78 3.85
N SER A 223 -10.33 4.09 4.61
CA SER A 223 -10.41 4.74 5.92
C SER A 223 -10.71 6.24 5.90
N LYS A 224 -10.82 6.86 4.71
CA LYS A 224 -10.81 8.33 4.55
C LYS A 224 -9.57 8.95 5.22
N GLY A 225 -8.42 8.31 5.02
CA GLY A 225 -7.11 8.76 5.46
C GLY A 225 -6.35 9.49 4.35
N ASP A 226 -5.14 9.93 4.68
CA ASP A 226 -4.23 10.60 3.75
C ASP A 226 -3.59 9.60 2.78
N VAL A 227 -4.23 9.37 1.62
CA VAL A 227 -3.78 8.41 0.60
C VAL A 227 -2.44 8.81 0.01
N ALA A 228 -2.21 10.11 -0.21
CA ALA A 228 -0.94 10.63 -0.72
C ALA A 228 0.19 10.23 0.24
N LEU A 229 0.08 10.58 1.54
CA LEU A 229 1.08 10.18 2.53
C LEU A 229 1.31 8.67 2.57
N SER A 230 0.29 7.84 2.37
CA SER A 230 0.44 6.38 2.33
C SER A 230 1.32 5.93 1.17
N ILE A 231 1.09 6.47 -0.03
CA ILE A 231 1.91 6.19 -1.22
C ILE A 231 3.34 6.67 -1.00
N LEU A 232 3.53 7.90 -0.50
CA LEU A 232 4.84 8.50 -0.22
C LEU A 232 5.64 7.69 0.79
N LEU A 233 5.01 7.32 1.91
CA LEU A 233 5.66 6.55 2.96
C LEU A 233 5.97 5.12 2.48
N THR A 234 5.11 4.51 1.67
CA THR A 234 5.36 3.17 1.09
C THR A 234 6.48 3.20 0.05
N SER A 235 6.51 4.16 -0.88
CA SER A 235 7.56 4.24 -1.90
C SER A 235 8.93 4.57 -1.31
N SER A 236 8.99 5.56 -0.41
CA SER A 236 10.24 5.97 0.24
C SER A 236 10.79 4.92 1.21
N SER A 237 9.93 4.24 1.99
CA SER A 237 10.36 3.09 2.78
C SER A 237 10.83 1.94 1.89
N THR A 238 10.14 1.65 0.78
CA THR A 238 10.57 0.62 -0.18
C THR A 238 11.99 0.89 -0.71
N ILE A 239 12.34 2.14 -1.01
CA ILE A 239 13.71 2.53 -1.40
C ILE A 239 14.69 2.36 -0.22
N ALA A 240 14.36 2.90 0.96
CA ALA A 240 15.19 2.79 2.15
C ALA A 240 15.43 1.33 2.60
N SER A 241 14.48 0.44 2.29
CA SER A 241 14.48 -0.97 2.69
C SER A 241 15.71 -1.74 2.21
N VAL A 242 16.34 -1.31 1.11
CA VAL A 242 17.57 -1.89 0.56
C VAL A 242 18.71 -1.86 1.58
N LEU A 243 18.80 -0.80 2.38
CA LEU A 243 19.82 -0.62 3.42
C LEU A 243 19.27 -0.91 4.81
N VAL A 244 18.08 -0.40 5.12
CA VAL A 244 17.55 -0.44 6.50
C VAL A 244 17.11 -1.85 6.90
N THR A 245 16.48 -2.63 5.99
CA THR A 245 16.02 -3.99 6.34
C THR A 245 17.18 -4.92 6.70
N PRO A 246 18.25 -5.04 5.89
CA PRO A 246 19.35 -5.96 6.21
C PRO A 246 20.14 -5.53 7.44
N LEU A 247 20.32 -4.21 7.65
CA LEU A 247 20.97 -3.68 8.86
C LEU A 247 20.18 -4.00 10.14
N LEU A 248 18.86 -3.73 10.14
CA LEU A 248 18.00 -4.08 11.27
C LEU A 248 17.93 -5.59 11.50
N THR A 249 17.87 -6.38 10.43
CA THR A 249 17.86 -7.85 10.53
C THR A 249 19.16 -8.36 11.14
N GLY A 250 20.32 -7.91 10.65
CA GLY A 250 21.62 -8.27 11.22
C GLY A 250 21.74 -7.86 12.69
N LEU A 251 21.27 -6.67 13.06
CA LEU A 251 21.33 -6.17 14.44
C LEU A 251 20.38 -6.90 15.40
N LEU A 252 19.18 -7.31 14.96
CA LEU A 252 18.14 -7.86 15.84
C LEU A 252 18.09 -9.39 15.87
N ILE A 253 18.58 -10.08 14.84
CA ILE A 253 18.60 -11.55 14.76
C ILE A 253 19.95 -12.17 14.38
N GLY A 254 20.98 -11.38 14.07
CA GLY A 254 22.29 -11.89 13.68
C GLY A 254 23.03 -12.69 14.76
N SER A 255 22.60 -12.60 16.02
CA SER A 255 23.07 -13.45 17.12
C SER A 255 22.35 -14.80 17.22
N VAL A 256 21.29 -15.01 16.44
CA VAL A 256 20.44 -16.22 16.45
C VAL A 256 20.60 -17.03 15.16
N VAL A 257 20.76 -16.35 14.02
CA VAL A 257 20.93 -16.94 12.69
C VAL A 257 22.02 -16.15 11.96
N PRO A 258 22.94 -16.76 11.19
CA PRO A 258 23.90 -16.02 10.38
C PRO A 258 23.17 -15.17 9.33
N VAL A 259 23.36 -13.85 9.37
CA VAL A 259 22.75 -12.89 8.44
C VAL A 259 23.80 -12.30 7.52
N ASP A 260 23.75 -12.66 6.23
CA ASP A 260 24.50 -11.94 5.19
C ASP A 260 23.71 -10.68 4.78
N ALA A 261 23.95 -9.58 5.50
CA ALA A 261 23.30 -8.30 5.22
C ALA A 261 23.63 -7.76 3.81
N VAL A 262 24.78 -8.11 3.22
CA VAL A 262 25.18 -7.64 1.88
C VAL A 262 24.42 -8.40 0.80
N ALA A 263 24.31 -9.73 0.92
CA ALA A 263 23.52 -10.53 -0.01
C ALA A 263 22.02 -10.24 0.10
N MET A 264 21.51 -10.02 1.32
CA MET A 264 20.14 -9.51 1.52
C MET A 264 19.95 -8.15 0.84
N SER A 265 20.86 -7.19 1.02
CA SER A 265 20.79 -5.87 0.36
C SER A 265 20.74 -6.00 -1.17
N LYS A 266 21.58 -6.87 -1.75
CA LYS A 266 21.59 -7.18 -3.19
C LYS A 266 20.27 -7.79 -3.66
N SER A 267 19.68 -8.72 -2.90
CA SER A 267 18.39 -9.33 -3.24
C SER A 267 17.26 -8.28 -3.22
N ILE A 268 17.18 -7.41 -2.20
CA ILE A 268 16.19 -6.33 -2.17
C ILE A 268 16.42 -5.36 -3.35
N LEU A 269 17.66 -4.95 -3.62
CA LEU A 269 17.99 -4.09 -4.75
C LEU A 269 17.49 -4.67 -6.10
N GLN A 270 17.75 -5.95 -6.35
CA GLN A 270 17.38 -6.64 -7.60
C GLN A 270 15.89 -6.94 -7.73
N VAL A 271 15.24 -7.39 -6.65
CA VAL A 271 13.86 -7.88 -6.69
C VAL A 271 12.83 -6.78 -6.42
N VAL A 272 13.22 -5.72 -5.72
CA VAL A 272 12.34 -4.61 -5.31
C VAL A 272 12.69 -3.33 -6.05
N LEU A 273 13.91 -2.80 -5.85
CA LEU A 273 14.22 -1.45 -6.33
C LEU A 273 14.34 -1.38 -7.86
N VAL A 274 14.96 -2.37 -8.50
CA VAL A 274 15.08 -2.42 -9.98
C VAL A 274 13.69 -2.46 -10.67
N PRO A 275 12.74 -3.35 -10.31
CA PRO A 275 11.41 -3.33 -10.90
C PRO A 275 10.58 -2.08 -10.61
N VAL A 276 10.66 -1.52 -9.39
CA VAL A 276 9.99 -0.25 -9.05
C VAL A 276 10.55 0.90 -9.90
N SER A 277 11.87 0.99 -10.02
CA SER A 277 12.55 2.02 -10.81
C SER A 277 12.24 1.89 -12.30
N LEU A 278 12.22 0.66 -12.84
CA LEU A 278 11.82 0.39 -14.21
C LEU A 278 10.37 0.84 -14.47
N GLY A 279 9.44 0.52 -13.56
CA GLY A 279 8.06 0.98 -13.67
C GLY A 279 7.92 2.51 -13.65
N LEU A 280 8.64 3.18 -12.75
CA LEU A 280 8.66 4.65 -12.66
C LEU A 280 9.22 5.30 -13.93
N VAL A 281 10.31 4.74 -14.49
CA VAL A 281 10.90 5.17 -15.76
C VAL A 281 9.90 4.98 -16.92
N LEU A 282 9.19 3.84 -16.97
CA LEU A 282 8.15 3.60 -17.97
C LEU A 282 6.98 4.60 -17.83
N ASN A 283 6.52 4.91 -16.61
CA ASN A 283 5.45 5.90 -16.40
C ASN A 283 5.89 7.34 -16.74
N THR A 284 7.17 7.65 -16.54
CA THR A 284 7.74 8.96 -16.86
C THR A 284 7.88 9.16 -18.37
N TYR A 285 8.54 8.22 -19.06
CA TYR A 285 8.99 8.40 -20.45
C TYR A 285 8.19 7.61 -21.50
N ALA A 286 7.54 6.50 -21.12
CA ALA A 286 6.85 5.58 -22.01
C ALA A 286 5.33 5.52 -21.75
N LYS A 287 4.71 6.68 -21.51
CA LYS A 287 3.26 6.81 -21.21
C LYS A 287 2.32 6.03 -22.15
N PRO A 288 2.54 5.93 -23.48
CA PRO A 288 1.71 5.10 -24.35
C PRO A 288 1.74 3.60 -23.97
N VAL A 289 2.90 3.09 -23.54
CA VAL A 289 3.06 1.70 -23.07
C VAL A 289 2.36 1.52 -21.72
N VAL A 290 2.54 2.45 -20.79
CA VAL A 290 1.88 2.38 -19.47
C VAL A 290 0.36 2.44 -19.60
N ASN A 291 -0.18 3.31 -20.45
CA ASN A 291 -1.62 3.38 -20.74
C ASN A 291 -2.20 2.05 -21.29
N LEU A 292 -1.39 1.24 -21.97
CA LEU A 292 -1.80 -0.07 -22.48
C LEU A 292 -1.75 -1.16 -21.40
N ILE A 293 -0.70 -1.20 -20.56
CA ILE A 293 -0.51 -2.26 -19.56
C ILE A 293 -1.21 -1.99 -18.22
N GLN A 294 -1.34 -0.73 -17.81
CA GLN A 294 -1.89 -0.31 -16.50
C GLN A 294 -3.25 -0.92 -16.16
N PRO A 295 -4.21 -1.15 -17.09
CA PRO A 295 -5.47 -1.83 -16.79
C PRO A 295 -5.30 -3.28 -16.33
N VAL A 296 -4.28 -3.99 -16.83
CA VAL A 296 -4.02 -5.42 -16.57
C VAL A 296 -3.07 -5.64 -15.40
N MET A 297 -2.20 -4.68 -15.10
CA MET A 297 -1.15 -4.82 -14.09
C MET A 297 -1.64 -5.03 -12.64
N PRO A 298 -2.82 -4.53 -12.21
CA PRO A 298 -3.43 -4.95 -10.95
C PRO A 298 -3.79 -6.44 -10.92
N PHE A 299 -4.23 -7.04 -12.04
CA PHE A 299 -4.50 -8.47 -12.13
C PHE A 299 -3.20 -9.29 -12.04
N VAL A 300 -2.16 -8.86 -12.76
CA VAL A 300 -0.81 -9.45 -12.66
C VAL A 300 -0.30 -9.41 -11.22
N ALA A 301 -0.47 -8.28 -10.52
CA ALA A 301 -0.09 -8.15 -9.11
C ALA A 301 -0.88 -9.10 -8.20
N MET A 302 -2.18 -9.31 -8.40
CA MET A 302 -2.96 -10.29 -7.64
C MET A 302 -2.47 -11.73 -7.88
N VAL A 303 -2.20 -12.11 -9.13
CA VAL A 303 -1.66 -13.44 -9.46
C VAL A 303 -0.29 -13.64 -8.81
N CYS A 304 0.63 -12.69 -8.97
CA CYS A 304 1.96 -12.76 -8.36
C CYS A 304 1.90 -12.78 -6.83
N THR A 305 0.98 -12.01 -6.23
CA THR A 305 0.73 -12.02 -4.77
C THR A 305 0.23 -13.40 -4.32
N SER A 306 -0.70 -14.00 -5.08
CA SER A 306 -1.19 -15.36 -4.83
C SER A 306 -0.04 -16.39 -4.85
N LEU A 307 0.88 -16.32 -5.82
CA LEU A 307 2.05 -17.20 -5.88
C LEU A 307 3.00 -17.00 -4.67
N CYS A 308 3.31 -15.74 -4.33
CA CYS A 308 4.19 -15.38 -3.21
C CYS A 308 3.64 -15.76 -1.83
N ILE A 309 2.33 -15.93 -1.69
CA ILE A 309 1.66 -16.28 -0.42
C ILE A 309 1.31 -17.77 -0.38
N GLY A 310 0.76 -18.31 -1.47
CA GLY A 310 0.28 -19.69 -1.54
C GLY A 310 1.40 -20.72 -1.51
N SER A 311 2.52 -20.47 -2.22
CA SER A 311 3.65 -21.40 -2.22
C SER A 311 4.26 -21.62 -0.83
N PRO A 312 4.64 -20.58 -0.04
CA PRO A 312 5.25 -20.81 1.26
C PRO A 312 4.23 -21.36 2.29
N LEU A 313 2.94 -21.04 2.16
CA LEU A 313 1.88 -21.67 2.97
C LEU A 313 1.73 -23.16 2.67
N ALA A 314 1.71 -23.54 1.39
CA ALA A 314 1.57 -24.93 0.96
C ALA A 314 2.78 -25.79 1.33
N ILE A 315 3.99 -25.28 1.09
CA ILE A 315 5.26 -25.96 1.39
C ILE A 315 5.45 -26.16 2.90
N ASN A 316 5.13 -25.14 3.71
CA ASN A 316 5.33 -25.20 5.16
C ASN A 316 4.06 -25.62 5.94
N ARG A 317 3.02 -26.13 5.27
CA ARG A 317 1.72 -26.48 5.88
C ARG A 317 1.86 -27.32 7.15
N THR A 318 2.74 -28.33 7.13
CA THR A 318 2.96 -29.22 8.28
C THR A 318 3.51 -28.49 9.51
N GLN A 319 4.34 -27.46 9.30
CA GLN A 319 4.83 -26.61 10.37
C GLN A 319 3.78 -25.58 10.82
N ILE A 320 3.00 -25.02 9.89
CA ILE A 320 1.90 -24.08 10.19
C ILE A 320 0.80 -24.74 11.04
N LEU A 321 0.49 -26.01 10.77
CA LEU A 321 -0.53 -26.78 11.50
C LEU A 321 0.03 -27.57 12.70
N SER A 322 1.32 -27.42 13.01
CA SER A 322 1.90 -27.97 14.24
C SER A 322 1.45 -27.17 15.47
N PRO A 323 1.56 -27.71 16.70
CA PRO A 323 1.29 -26.95 17.92
C PRO A 323 2.09 -25.64 18.01
N GLU A 324 3.34 -25.65 17.54
CA GLU A 324 4.20 -24.46 17.49
C GLU A 324 3.67 -23.44 16.47
N GLY A 325 3.21 -23.90 15.31
CA GLY A 325 2.65 -23.06 14.25
C GLY A 325 1.30 -22.44 14.64
N LEU A 326 0.46 -23.16 15.36
CA LEU A 326 -0.75 -22.62 15.98
C LEU A 326 -0.40 -21.60 17.08
N GLY A 327 0.64 -21.87 17.87
CA GLY A 327 1.19 -20.94 18.87
C GLY A 327 1.69 -19.60 18.28
N LEU A 328 2.10 -19.58 17.01
CA LEU A 328 2.54 -18.37 16.30
C LEU A 328 1.40 -17.40 15.95
N VAL A 329 0.15 -17.88 15.87
CA VAL A 329 -1.02 -17.05 15.50
C VAL A 329 -1.22 -15.90 16.47
N LEU A 330 -1.14 -16.16 17.79
CA LEU A 330 -1.35 -15.14 18.82
C LEU A 330 -0.30 -14.01 18.76
N PRO A 331 1.03 -14.27 18.69
CA PRO A 331 2.04 -13.25 18.44
C PRO A 331 1.84 -12.45 17.16
N VAL A 332 1.45 -13.08 16.05
CA VAL A 332 1.21 -12.39 14.77
C VAL A 332 0.02 -11.43 14.87
N LEU A 333 -1.11 -11.89 15.39
CA LEU A 333 -2.28 -11.03 15.61
C LEU A 333 -1.97 -9.89 16.59
N THR A 334 -1.27 -10.19 17.70
CA THR A 334 -0.87 -9.20 18.70
C THR A 334 0.05 -8.14 18.09
N PHE A 335 1.06 -8.55 17.32
CA PHE A 335 1.98 -7.64 16.64
C PHE A 335 1.26 -6.67 15.71
N HIS A 336 0.36 -7.16 14.85
CA HIS A 336 -0.39 -6.28 13.97
C HIS A 336 -1.33 -5.35 14.76
N ALA A 337 -2.05 -5.86 15.76
CA ALA A 337 -2.95 -5.05 16.60
C ALA A 337 -2.20 -3.91 17.31
N VAL A 338 -1.04 -4.20 17.91
CA VAL A 338 -0.21 -3.21 18.59
C VAL A 338 0.45 -2.26 17.58
N ALA A 339 0.92 -2.75 16.42
CA ALA A 339 1.51 -1.91 15.39
C ALA A 339 0.51 -0.89 14.79
N PHE A 340 -0.73 -1.30 14.52
CA PHE A 340 -1.81 -0.36 14.17
C PHE A 340 -2.05 0.64 15.32
N THR A 341 -2.28 0.14 16.53
CA THR A 341 -2.64 0.97 17.69
C THR A 341 -1.58 2.01 18.01
N VAL A 342 -0.32 1.60 18.16
CA VAL A 342 0.77 2.53 18.50
C VAL A 342 1.14 3.40 17.29
N GLY A 343 0.98 2.91 16.05
CA GLY A 343 1.11 3.75 14.84
C GLY A 343 0.10 4.91 14.80
N TYR A 344 -1.15 4.68 15.22
CA TYR A 344 -2.13 5.77 15.43
C TYR A 344 -1.65 6.70 16.56
N TRP A 345 -1.44 6.17 17.77
CA TRP A 345 -1.19 7.00 18.94
C TRP A 345 0.14 7.77 18.91
N VAL A 346 1.21 7.22 18.31
CA VAL A 346 2.50 7.92 18.19
C VAL A 346 2.33 9.19 17.35
N SER A 347 1.58 9.15 16.25
CA SER A 347 1.30 10.33 15.43
C SER A 347 0.45 11.40 16.13
N ARG A 348 -0.31 11.00 17.15
CA ARG A 348 -1.19 11.85 17.97
C ARG A 348 -0.50 12.46 19.20
N ILE A 349 0.75 12.10 19.50
CA ILE A 349 1.53 12.73 20.58
C ILE A 349 1.61 14.25 20.34
N PRO A 350 1.42 15.12 21.35
CA PRO A 350 1.38 16.58 21.15
C PRO A 350 2.58 17.18 20.42
N ALA A 351 3.78 16.59 20.58
CA ALA A 351 5.00 16.99 19.88
C ALA A 351 4.93 16.81 18.34
N PHE A 352 4.08 15.90 17.85
CA PHE A 352 3.87 15.65 16.41
C PHE A 352 2.53 16.19 15.92
N GLY A 353 1.47 16.17 16.75
CA GLY A 353 0.22 16.91 16.52
C GLY A 353 -0.52 16.58 15.22
N GLN A 354 -0.40 15.36 14.68
CA GLN A 354 -0.89 15.05 13.32
C GLN A 354 -2.43 15.04 13.21
N SER A 355 -2.94 15.35 12.01
CA SER A 355 -4.37 15.29 11.71
C SER A 355 -4.92 13.86 11.82
N GLU A 356 -6.23 13.72 12.00
CA GLU A 356 -6.91 12.41 12.05
C GLU A 356 -6.62 11.56 10.80
N GLU A 357 -6.65 12.18 9.61
CA GLU A 357 -6.40 11.52 8.32
C GLU A 357 -4.97 10.99 8.21
N VAL A 358 -3.99 11.79 8.62
CA VAL A 358 -2.58 11.38 8.69
C VAL A 358 -2.39 10.27 9.74
N SER A 359 -3.08 10.35 10.87
CA SER A 359 -2.95 9.39 11.96
C SER A 359 -3.49 8.01 11.58
N ARG A 360 -4.60 7.98 10.82
CA ARG A 360 -5.14 6.76 10.19
C ARG A 360 -4.14 6.17 9.20
N THR A 361 -3.56 6.99 8.32
CA THR A 361 -2.54 6.55 7.37
C THR A 361 -1.31 5.96 8.05
N ILE A 362 -0.73 6.67 9.04
CA ILE A 362 0.47 6.19 9.76
C ILE A 362 0.16 4.89 10.50
N SER A 363 -1.01 4.76 11.13
CA SER A 363 -1.48 3.50 11.70
C SER A 363 -1.48 2.35 10.68
N LEU A 364 -2.13 2.55 9.52
CA LEU A 364 -2.25 1.51 8.49
C LEU A 364 -0.89 1.15 7.89
N CYS A 365 -0.04 2.13 7.59
CA CYS A 365 1.31 1.90 7.08
C CYS A 365 2.27 1.33 8.14
N THR A 366 1.97 1.41 9.43
CA THR A 366 2.76 0.77 10.50
C THR A 366 2.33 -0.69 10.68
N GLY A 367 1.02 -0.96 10.72
CA GLY A 367 0.49 -2.31 10.89
C GLY A 367 0.52 -3.20 9.64
N MET A 368 0.57 -2.62 8.43
CA MET A 368 0.64 -3.36 7.16
C MET A 368 2.02 -3.25 6.54
N GLN A 369 2.69 -4.38 6.34
CA GLN A 369 4.09 -4.46 5.90
C GLN A 369 4.27 -5.43 4.73
N SER A 370 5.37 -5.34 4.00
CA SER A 370 5.63 -6.19 2.83
C SER A 370 6.00 -7.62 3.24
N SER A 371 5.02 -8.38 3.75
CA SER A 371 5.23 -9.76 4.22
C SER A 371 5.61 -10.72 3.09
N THR A 372 5.34 -10.37 1.83
CA THR A 372 5.88 -11.09 0.66
C THR A 372 7.40 -10.89 0.51
N LEU A 373 7.91 -9.67 0.75
CA LEU A 373 9.34 -9.40 0.82
C LEU A 373 10.00 -10.11 2.01
N ALA A 374 9.36 -10.08 3.19
CA ALA A 374 9.85 -10.81 4.35
C ALA A 374 9.90 -12.34 4.10
N GLY A 375 8.88 -12.90 3.44
CA GLY A 375 8.81 -14.30 3.05
C GLY A 375 9.89 -14.71 2.04
N LEU A 376 10.16 -13.88 1.04
CA LEU A 376 11.28 -14.07 0.11
C LEU A 376 12.61 -14.09 0.86
N LEU A 377 12.90 -13.05 1.64
CA LEU A 377 14.16 -12.90 2.36
C LEU A 377 14.38 -14.02 3.38
N ALA A 378 13.35 -14.42 4.12
CA ALA A 378 13.43 -15.56 5.03
C ALA A 378 13.74 -16.86 4.27
N SER A 379 13.01 -17.14 3.18
CA SER A 379 13.19 -18.34 2.36
C SER A 379 14.57 -18.45 1.69
N GLN A 380 15.18 -17.29 1.37
CA GLN A 380 16.49 -17.21 0.73
C GLN A 380 17.66 -17.24 1.73
N PHE A 381 17.54 -16.57 2.88
CA PHE A 381 18.68 -16.28 3.76
C PHE A 381 18.59 -16.86 5.18
N LEU A 382 17.40 -17.20 5.69
CA LEU A 382 17.22 -17.65 7.08
C LEU A 382 16.76 -19.11 7.21
N GLY A 383 15.97 -19.61 6.25
CA GLY A 383 15.45 -20.97 6.21
C GLY A 383 13.95 -21.04 5.92
N SER A 384 13.44 -22.25 5.65
CA SER A 384 12.03 -22.46 5.28
C SER A 384 11.07 -22.20 6.45
N SER A 385 11.43 -22.60 7.67
CA SER A 385 10.63 -22.35 8.88
C SER A 385 10.47 -20.86 9.18
N GLN A 386 11.49 -20.06 8.88
CA GLN A 386 11.49 -18.62 9.05
C GLN A 386 10.61 -17.91 8.01
N ALA A 387 10.18 -18.59 6.95
CA ALA A 387 9.18 -18.07 6.00
C ALA A 387 7.73 -18.23 6.50
N VAL A 388 7.49 -19.02 7.56
CA VAL A 388 6.16 -19.22 8.15
C VAL A 388 5.56 -17.94 8.77
N PRO A 389 6.27 -17.17 9.63
CA PRO A 389 5.73 -15.92 10.18
C PRO A 389 5.34 -14.87 9.13
N PRO A 390 6.13 -14.59 8.08
CA PRO A 390 5.69 -13.77 6.95
C PRO A 390 4.38 -14.28 6.31
N ALA A 391 4.27 -15.59 6.10
CA ALA A 391 3.12 -16.23 5.46
C ALA A 391 1.84 -16.18 6.33
N CYS A 392 1.95 -16.22 7.65
CA CYS A 392 0.83 -15.95 8.57
C CYS A 392 0.51 -14.44 8.64
N SER A 393 1.55 -13.60 8.69
CA SER A 393 1.45 -12.14 8.80
C SER A 393 0.67 -11.51 7.65
N VAL A 394 0.88 -11.97 6.40
CA VAL A 394 0.22 -11.39 5.23
C VAL A 394 -1.32 -11.52 5.27
N VAL A 395 -1.84 -12.61 5.85
CA VAL A 395 -3.28 -12.85 6.02
C VAL A 395 -3.81 -12.01 7.19
N ALA A 396 -3.14 -12.06 8.33
CA ALA A 396 -3.50 -11.31 9.52
C ALA A 396 -3.57 -9.79 9.27
N MET A 397 -2.51 -9.21 8.70
CA MET A 397 -2.44 -7.77 8.45
C MET A 397 -3.50 -7.30 7.44
N ALA A 398 -3.83 -8.14 6.43
CA ALA A 398 -4.81 -7.80 5.42
C ALA A 398 -6.21 -7.72 6.05
N ILE A 399 -6.64 -8.78 6.74
CA ILE A 399 -7.95 -8.83 7.42
C ILE A 399 -8.04 -7.68 8.43
N MET A 400 -7.09 -7.58 9.35
CA MET A 400 -7.13 -6.58 10.43
C MET A 400 -7.07 -5.15 9.92
N GLY A 401 -6.17 -4.84 8.99
CA GLY A 401 -6.00 -3.49 8.44
C GLY A 401 -7.22 -3.01 7.67
N LEU A 402 -7.93 -3.93 6.99
CA LEU A 402 -9.13 -3.60 6.22
C LEU A 402 -10.40 -3.54 7.06
N CYS A 403 -10.53 -4.38 8.09
CA CYS A 403 -11.56 -4.21 9.10
C CYS A 403 -11.42 -2.84 9.80
N LEU A 404 -10.19 -2.46 10.18
CA LEU A 404 -9.89 -1.16 10.79
C LEU A 404 -10.15 0.01 9.82
N ALA A 405 -9.74 -0.12 8.55
CA ALA A 405 -10.01 0.88 7.53
C ALA A 405 -11.51 1.03 7.24
N SER A 406 -12.26 -0.07 7.11
CA SER A 406 -13.72 -0.07 6.91
C SER A 406 -14.45 0.59 8.10
N PHE A 407 -14.03 0.28 9.33
CA PHE A 407 -14.52 0.92 10.54
C PHE A 407 -14.32 2.45 10.53
N TRP A 408 -13.17 2.93 10.07
CA TRP A 408 -12.93 4.38 9.92
C TRP A 408 -13.68 5.01 8.73
N GLY A 409 -13.86 4.24 7.65
CA GLY A 409 -14.56 4.64 6.43
C GLY A 409 -16.06 4.87 6.65
N SER A 410 -16.70 4.03 7.48
CA SER A 410 -18.12 4.18 7.85
C SER A 410 -18.43 5.44 8.68
N GLY A 411 -17.39 6.15 9.16
CA GLY A 411 -17.51 7.40 9.91
C GLY A 411 -17.22 7.26 11.41
N CYS A 412 -17.01 6.04 11.92
CA CYS A 412 -16.61 5.84 13.30
C CYS A 412 -15.22 6.43 13.57
N ARG A 413 -15.01 6.94 14.79
CA ARG A 413 -13.72 7.44 15.28
C ARG A 413 -13.35 6.71 16.56
N ILE A 414 -12.05 6.50 16.80
CA ILE A 414 -11.56 5.84 18.04
C ILE A 414 -12.08 6.55 19.31
N ARG A 415 -12.16 7.88 19.28
CA ARG A 415 -12.71 8.68 20.39
C ARG A 415 -14.15 8.27 20.76
N ASN A 416 -14.96 7.86 19.79
CA ASN A 416 -16.35 7.46 20.01
C ASN A 416 -16.45 6.08 20.70
N LEU A 417 -15.47 5.19 20.47
CA LEU A 417 -15.37 3.94 21.23
C LEU A 417 -14.96 4.23 22.68
N LEU A 418 -13.98 5.12 22.89
CA LEU A 418 -13.53 5.45 24.25
C LEU A 418 -14.66 6.07 25.10
N SER A 419 -15.51 6.92 24.50
CA SER A 419 -16.72 7.43 25.15
C SER A 419 -17.86 6.40 25.29
N SER A 420 -17.77 5.26 24.62
CA SER A 420 -18.72 4.14 24.78
C SER A 420 -18.29 3.15 25.86
N PHE A 421 -16.98 3.06 26.13
CA PHE A 421 -16.42 2.22 27.20
C PHE A 421 -16.33 2.94 28.55
N ILE A 422 -16.36 4.28 28.56
CA ILE A 422 -16.50 5.10 29.77
C ILE A 422 -17.97 5.54 29.87
N PRO A 423 -18.84 4.83 30.62
CA PRO A 423 -20.18 5.33 30.89
C PRO A 423 -20.09 6.68 31.61
N GLN A 424 -20.95 7.63 31.23
CA GLN A 424 -21.05 8.93 31.91
C GLN A 424 -21.56 8.73 33.34
N PHE A 425 -20.65 8.62 34.30
CA PHE A 425 -20.97 8.59 35.73
C PHE A 425 -21.22 10.02 36.25
N SER A 426 -22.21 10.70 35.67
CA SER A 426 -22.53 12.10 36.01
C SER A 426 -23.97 12.50 35.69
N SER A 427 -24.96 12.00 36.45
CA SER A 427 -26.24 12.69 36.73
C SER A 427 -27.18 11.97 37.73
N ILE A 428 -26.66 11.38 38.82
CA ILE A 428 -27.50 10.90 39.95
C ILE A 428 -26.83 11.22 41.31
N VAL A 429 -26.47 12.50 41.53
CA VAL A 429 -26.34 13.11 42.87
C VAL A 429 -26.69 14.59 42.74
N GLU A 430 -27.87 14.96 43.25
CA GLU A 430 -28.48 16.28 43.54
C GLU A 430 -29.99 16.07 43.31
N ALA A 431 -30.77 15.61 44.30
CA ALA A 431 -31.16 16.26 45.56
C ALA A 431 -32.24 17.33 45.34
#